data_AF-X0UB34-F1
#
_entry.id   AF-X0UB34-F1
#
_cell.length_a   1.000
_cell.length_b   1.000
_cell.length_c   1.000
_cell.angle_alpha   90.00
_cell.angle_beta   90.00
_cell.angle_gamma   90.00
#
_symmetry.space_group_name_H-M   'P 1'
#
loop_
_entity.id
_entity.type
_entity.pdbx_description
1 polymer ?
#
loop_
_entity_poly.entity_id
_entity_poly.type
_entity_poly.pdbx_seq_one_letter_code
_entity_poly.pdbx_strand_id
1 'polypeptide(L)'
;LSEGGIDGIELSGGLLTSPKFGPSRMGITSKNREAYFRDEASYFKENINVPLILVGGIRSYHVADQLVDEGVADYISMCRPFIREPDLINRWRSGNLRKATCISDNKCFSPAMAGEGIYCVTEKKEKGL
;
A
#
# COMPACT_ATOMS: atom_id res chain seq x y z
N LEU A 1 8.51 -20.04 -10.65
CA LEU A 1 7.16 -19.64 -10.20
C LEU A 1 6.21 -19.47 -11.37
N SER A 2 6.52 -18.60 -12.34
CA SER A 2 5.70 -18.42 -13.55
C SER A 2 5.50 -19.71 -14.36
N GLU A 3 6.56 -20.50 -14.54
CA GLU A 3 6.48 -21.85 -15.14
C GLU A 3 5.64 -22.84 -14.32
N GLY A 4 5.45 -22.55 -13.04
CA GLY A 4 4.59 -23.31 -12.13
C GLY A 4 3.11 -22.89 -12.20
N GLY A 5 2.74 -21.98 -13.09
CA GLY A 5 1.34 -21.61 -13.35
C GLY A 5 0.72 -20.61 -12.37
N ILE A 6 1.52 -19.72 -11.76
CA ILE A 6 0.96 -18.63 -10.94
C ILE A 6 0.29 -17.56 -11.80
N ASP A 7 -0.80 -16.97 -11.31
CA ASP A 7 -1.56 -15.94 -12.03
C ASP A 7 -1.04 -14.50 -11.81
N GLY A 8 -0.15 -14.30 -10.84
CA GLY A 8 0.41 -12.99 -10.53
C GLY A 8 1.32 -13.01 -9.30
N ILE A 9 2.07 -11.92 -9.12
CA ILE A 9 3.00 -11.74 -7.99
C ILE A 9 2.66 -10.42 -7.29
N GLU A 10 2.39 -10.47 -5.98
CA GLU A 10 2.42 -9.27 -5.14
C GLU A 10 3.84 -9.04 -4.61
N LEU A 11 4.47 -7.93 -5.00
CA LEU A 11 5.83 -7.59 -4.57
C LEU A 11 5.80 -6.78 -3.27
N SER A 12 6.41 -7.37 -2.23
CA SER A 12 6.70 -6.72 -0.96
C SER A 12 8.15 -7.01 -0.56
N GLY A 13 8.61 -6.42 0.55
CA GLY A 13 9.96 -6.67 1.03
C GLY A 13 10.22 -6.12 2.43
N GLY A 14 11.46 -6.26 2.86
CA GLY A 14 11.92 -5.79 4.16
C GLY A 14 11.97 -6.87 5.24
N LEU A 15 12.59 -6.54 6.37
CA LEU A 15 12.78 -7.42 7.52
C LEU A 15 12.07 -6.82 8.74
N LEU A 16 11.33 -7.64 9.48
CA LEU A 16 10.60 -7.19 10.68
C LEU A 16 11.54 -6.58 11.74
N THR A 17 12.78 -7.04 11.81
CA THR A 17 13.80 -6.57 12.75
C THR A 17 14.55 -5.32 12.27
N SER A 18 14.35 -4.88 11.02
CA SER A 18 15.04 -3.71 10.48
C SER A 18 14.25 -2.42 10.73
N PRO A 19 14.81 -1.45 11.48
CA PRO A 19 14.14 -0.16 11.66
C PRO A 19 14.04 0.64 10.35
N LYS A 20 15.04 0.51 9.47
CA LYS A 20 15.14 1.25 8.21
C LYS A 20 14.44 0.55 7.04
N PHE A 21 14.51 -0.79 7.00
CA PHE A 21 13.99 -1.62 5.91
C PHE A 21 12.83 -2.49 6.38
N GLY A 22 12.00 -2.00 7.29
CA GLY A 22 10.79 -2.71 7.70
C GLY A 22 9.74 -2.77 6.57
N PRO A 23 8.85 -3.80 6.58
CA PRO A 23 7.83 -3.98 5.55
C PRO A 23 6.73 -2.90 5.62
N SER A 24 6.47 -2.35 6.81
CA SER A 24 5.46 -1.32 7.06
C SER A 24 6.10 0.00 7.51
N ARG A 25 6.55 0.81 6.55
CA ARG A 25 7.22 2.09 6.83
C ARG A 25 6.23 3.14 7.35
N MET A 26 6.69 3.94 8.32
CA MET A 26 6.00 5.12 8.87
C MET A 26 6.43 6.41 8.15
N GLY A 27 5.73 7.52 8.39
CA GLY A 27 6.17 8.85 7.97
C GLY A 27 6.02 9.11 6.45
N ILE A 28 5.05 8.50 5.79
CA ILE A 28 4.77 8.68 4.37
C ILE A 28 3.95 9.97 4.16
N THR A 29 4.62 11.09 4.37
CA THR A 29 4.04 12.44 4.41
C THR A 29 3.94 13.09 3.03
N SER A 30 4.76 12.66 2.06
CA SER A 30 4.84 13.21 0.71
C SER A 30 4.79 12.12 -0.37
N LYS A 31 4.45 12.50 -1.61
CA LYS A 31 4.33 11.56 -2.75
C LYS A 31 5.61 10.78 -3.03
N ASN A 32 6.77 11.41 -2.93
CA ASN A 32 8.09 10.78 -3.14
C ASN A 32 8.48 9.74 -2.07
N ARG A 33 7.69 9.60 -0.99
CA ARG A 33 7.88 8.54 0.01
C ARG A 33 6.92 7.36 -0.18
N GLU A 34 5.98 7.47 -1.11
CA GLU A 34 5.10 6.36 -1.53
C GLU A 34 5.84 5.45 -2.52
N ALA A 35 5.29 4.27 -2.79
CA ALA A 35 5.84 3.28 -3.72
C ALA A 35 7.32 2.96 -3.45
N TYR A 36 7.64 2.73 -2.18
CA TYR A 36 9.03 2.55 -1.75
C TYR A 36 9.69 1.21 -2.17
N PHE A 37 9.01 0.44 -3.01
CA PHE A 37 9.52 -0.74 -3.72
C PHE A 37 9.46 -0.58 -5.25
N ARG A 38 9.32 0.66 -5.75
CA ARG A 38 9.16 0.92 -7.19
C ARG A 38 10.35 0.44 -8.02
N ASP A 39 11.57 0.59 -7.49
CA ASP A 39 12.78 0.24 -8.24
C ASP A 39 12.88 -1.27 -8.39
N GLU A 40 12.56 -2.02 -7.32
CA GLU A 40 12.43 -3.47 -7.37
C GLU A 40 11.28 -3.89 -8.29
N ALA A 41 10.15 -3.19 -8.28
CA ALA A 41 9.02 -3.49 -9.15
C ALA A 41 9.37 -3.35 -10.64
N SER A 42 10.01 -2.25 -11.03
CA SER A 42 10.51 -2.03 -12.39
C SER A 42 11.46 -3.15 -12.82
N TYR A 43 12.41 -3.52 -11.94
CA TYR A 43 13.31 -4.63 -12.21
C TYR A 43 12.57 -5.95 -12.43
N PHE A 44 11.59 -6.30 -11.58
CA PHE A 44 10.83 -7.54 -11.75
C PHE A 44 9.97 -7.51 -13.02
N LYS A 45 9.34 -6.38 -13.36
CA LYS A 45 8.52 -6.23 -14.57
C LYS A 45 9.27 -6.56 -15.85
N GLU A 46 10.57 -6.29 -15.91
CA GLU A 46 11.42 -6.64 -17.06
C GLU A 46 11.74 -8.15 -17.14
N ASN A 47 11.54 -8.90 -16.05
CA ASN A 47 12.02 -10.27 -15.89
C ASN A 47 10.90 -11.32 -15.68
N ILE A 48 9.63 -10.91 -15.64
CA ILE A 48 8.49 -11.81 -15.44
C ILE A 48 7.40 -11.60 -16.49
N ASN A 49 6.70 -12.68 -16.83
CA ASN A 49 5.59 -12.66 -17.80
C ASN A 49 4.20 -12.77 -17.15
N VAL A 50 4.12 -12.63 -15.82
CA VAL A 50 2.85 -12.65 -15.07
C VAL A 50 2.59 -11.26 -14.47
N PRO A 51 1.32 -10.87 -14.24
CA PRO A 51 1.00 -9.60 -13.63
C PRO A 51 1.71 -9.35 -12.29
N LEU A 52 2.24 -8.14 -12.12
CA LEU A 52 2.85 -7.65 -10.89
C LEU A 52 1.90 -6.71 -10.16
N ILE A 53 1.67 -6.98 -8.88
CA ILE A 53 0.88 -6.15 -7.96
C ILE A 53 1.86 -5.47 -6.99
N LEU A 54 1.89 -4.14 -6.97
CA LEU A 54 2.83 -3.39 -6.15
C LEU A 54 2.20 -2.90 -4.84
N VAL A 55 2.73 -3.34 -3.70
CA VAL A 55 2.53 -2.68 -2.40
C VAL A 55 3.72 -1.77 -2.10
N GLY A 56 3.57 -0.82 -1.19
CA GLY A 56 4.69 0.07 -0.84
C GLY A 56 4.25 1.39 -0.26
N GLY A 57 3.19 1.37 0.57
CA GLY A 57 2.66 2.58 1.17
C GLY A 57 2.05 3.57 0.18
N ILE A 58 1.51 3.10 -0.94
CA ILE A 58 0.75 3.90 -1.90
C ILE A 58 -0.58 4.32 -1.27
N ARG A 59 -0.97 5.59 -1.47
CA ARG A 59 -2.18 6.21 -0.90
C ARG A 59 -2.66 7.45 -1.66
N SER A 60 -1.89 7.94 -2.63
CA SER A 60 -2.28 9.00 -3.54
C SER A 60 -2.78 8.40 -4.85
N TYR A 61 -3.97 8.82 -5.33
CA TYR A 61 -4.51 8.37 -6.61
C TYR A 61 -3.49 8.54 -7.75
N HIS A 62 -2.97 9.75 -7.92
CA HIS A 62 -2.02 10.05 -9.00
C HIS A 62 -0.69 9.28 -8.92
N VAL A 63 -0.30 8.80 -7.73
CA VAL A 63 0.88 7.92 -7.62
C VAL A 63 0.53 6.52 -8.10
N ALA A 64 -0.62 5.99 -7.70
CA ALA A 64 -1.11 4.69 -8.17
C ALA A 64 -1.31 4.66 -9.69
N ASP A 65 -1.97 5.68 -10.22
CA ASP A 65 -2.25 5.91 -11.65
C ASP A 65 -0.95 5.94 -12.47
N GLN A 66 0.00 6.78 -12.06
CA GLN A 66 1.30 6.89 -12.73
C GLN A 66 2.10 5.57 -12.72
N LEU A 67 2.08 4.80 -11.64
CA LEU A 67 2.80 3.52 -11.57
C LEU A 67 2.25 2.47 -12.56
N VAL A 68 0.93 2.50 -12.80
CA VAL A 68 0.29 1.62 -13.78
C VAL A 68 0.55 2.13 -15.19
N ASP A 69 0.36 3.42 -15.44
CA ASP A 69 0.57 4.05 -16.75
C ASP A 69 2.02 3.92 -17.24
N GLU A 70 3.00 4.02 -16.34
CA GLU A 70 4.42 3.85 -16.65
C GLU A 70 4.84 2.37 -16.75
N GLY A 71 3.95 1.42 -16.48
CA GLY A 71 4.24 -0.01 -16.53
C GLY A 71 5.12 -0.53 -15.40
N VAL A 72 5.27 0.23 -14.30
CA VAL A 72 6.01 -0.17 -13.09
C VAL A 72 5.29 -1.31 -12.36
N ALA A 73 3.97 -1.36 -12.46
CA ALA A 73 3.14 -2.46 -11.96
C ALA A 73 1.86 -2.57 -12.78
N ASP A 74 1.26 -3.76 -12.84
CA ASP A 74 -0.04 -3.95 -13.51
C ASP A 74 -1.20 -3.62 -12.57
N TYR A 75 -0.99 -3.80 -11.27
CA TYR A 75 -1.97 -3.50 -10.23
C TYR A 75 -1.31 -2.91 -8.99
N ILE A 76 -2.13 -2.25 -8.15
CA ILE A 76 -1.68 -1.60 -6.92
C ILE A 76 -2.34 -2.28 -5.71
N SER A 77 -1.51 -2.68 -4.74
CA SER A 77 -1.94 -3.21 -3.45
C SER A 77 -1.91 -2.12 -2.38
N MET A 78 -3.01 -2.02 -1.64
CA MET A 78 -3.17 -1.12 -0.50
C MET A 78 -3.80 -1.86 0.67
N CYS A 79 -3.37 -1.54 1.88
CA CYS A 79 -3.92 -2.12 3.12
C CYS A 79 -4.38 -1.02 4.08
N ARG A 80 -3.45 -0.34 4.74
CA ARG A 80 -3.74 0.72 5.72
C ARG A 80 -4.65 1.86 5.21
N PRO A 81 -4.60 2.29 3.93
CA PRO A 81 -5.60 3.21 3.37
C PRO A 81 -7.04 2.69 3.49
N PHE A 82 -7.31 1.41 3.18
CA PHE A 82 -8.65 0.83 3.27
C PHE A 82 -9.13 0.63 4.71
N ILE A 83 -8.21 0.44 5.67
CA ILE A 83 -8.57 0.37 7.09
C ILE A 83 -9.18 1.70 7.57
N ARG A 84 -8.67 2.84 7.07
CA ARG A 84 -9.18 4.18 7.45
C ARG A 84 -10.31 4.68 6.54
N GLU A 85 -10.30 4.30 5.26
CA GLU A 85 -11.31 4.68 4.27
C GLU A 85 -11.76 3.45 3.46
N PRO A 86 -12.73 2.67 3.97
CA PRO A 86 -13.24 1.47 3.28
C PRO A 86 -13.87 1.78 1.91
N ASP A 87 -14.34 3.01 1.71
CA ASP A 87 -14.95 3.50 0.47
C ASP A 87 -13.95 4.20 -0.48
N LEU A 88 -12.65 4.13 -0.20
CA LEU A 88 -11.59 4.87 -0.92
C LEU A 88 -11.68 4.74 -2.44
N ILE A 89 -11.88 3.53 -2.97
CA ILE A 89 -11.94 3.30 -4.42
C ILE A 89 -13.19 3.94 -5.02
N ASN A 90 -14.35 3.82 -4.36
CA ASN A 90 -15.58 4.46 -4.83
C ASN A 90 -15.45 5.98 -4.80
N ARG A 91 -14.77 6.53 -3.78
CA ARG A 91 -14.48 7.96 -3.67
C ARG A 91 -13.56 8.45 -4.78
N TRP A 92 -12.51 7.70 -5.13
CA TRP A 92 -11.67 8.04 -6.28
C TRP A 92 -12.46 7.95 -7.60
N ARG A 93 -13.26 6.89 -7.76
CA ARG A 93 -14.10 6.71 -8.95
C ARG A 93 -15.12 7.83 -9.17
N SER A 94 -15.61 8.48 -8.10
CA SER A 94 -16.52 9.62 -8.21
C SER A 94 -15.84 10.94 -8.57
N GLY A 95 -14.53 10.93 -8.83
CA GLY A 95 -13.73 12.11 -9.16
C GLY A 95 -13.12 12.81 -7.94
N ASN A 96 -13.40 12.34 -6.72
CA ASN A 96 -12.76 12.87 -5.52
C ASN A 96 -11.39 12.19 -5.31
N LEU A 97 -10.38 12.65 -6.05
CA LEU A 97 -9.03 12.08 -6.12
C LEU A 97 -8.10 12.48 -4.96
N ARG A 98 -8.63 13.05 -3.87
CA ARG A 98 -7.79 13.40 -2.71
C ARG A 98 -7.06 12.16 -2.18
N LYS A 99 -5.83 12.37 -1.71
CA LYS A 99 -4.99 11.37 -1.02
C LYS A 99 -5.79 10.69 0.10
N ALA A 100 -5.57 9.40 0.31
CA ALA A 100 -6.12 8.70 1.45
C ALA A 100 -5.57 9.29 2.76
N THR A 101 -6.42 9.36 3.77
CA THR A 101 -6.21 9.98 5.07
C THR A 101 -5.32 9.15 5.98
N CYS A 102 -4.98 7.90 5.62
CA CYS A 102 -4.06 7.10 6.42
C CYS A 102 -2.69 7.79 6.57
N ILE A 103 -2.32 8.10 7.81
CA ILE A 103 -1.08 8.83 8.14
C ILE A 103 0.15 7.92 8.32
N SER A 104 0.02 6.61 8.09
CA SER A 104 1.12 5.65 8.28
C SER A 104 1.72 5.67 9.69
N ASP A 105 0.87 5.67 10.71
CA ASP A 105 1.28 5.63 12.12
C ASP A 105 1.44 4.20 12.68
N ASN A 106 1.07 3.18 11.90
CA ASN A 106 1.06 1.76 12.28
C ASN A 106 0.20 1.42 13.52
N LYS A 107 -0.65 2.32 14.02
CA LYS A 107 -1.43 2.04 15.23
C LYS A 107 -2.51 0.98 15.02
N CYS A 108 -2.92 0.73 13.77
CA CYS A 108 -3.82 -0.36 13.41
C CYS A 108 -3.28 -1.76 13.75
N PHE A 109 -1.96 -1.92 13.95
CA PHE A 109 -1.40 -3.21 14.40
C PHE A 109 -1.71 -3.50 15.87
N SER A 110 -1.86 -2.48 16.72
CA SER A 110 -2.08 -2.66 18.16
C SER A 110 -3.35 -3.47 18.46
N PRO A 111 -4.56 -3.10 17.97
CA PRO A 111 -5.76 -3.90 18.23
C PRO A 111 -5.70 -5.27 17.52
N ALA A 112 -5.04 -5.34 16.36
CA ALA A 112 -4.86 -6.60 15.64
C ALA A 112 -4.08 -7.63 16.46
N MET A 113 -2.96 -7.21 17.08
CA MET A 113 -2.14 -8.06 17.95
C MET A 113 -2.82 -8.38 19.28
N ALA A 114 -3.69 -7.49 19.77
CA ALA A 114 -4.48 -7.71 20.98
C ALA A 114 -5.69 -8.65 20.77
N GLY A 115 -5.99 -9.06 19.54
CA GLY A 115 -7.15 -9.89 19.22
C GLY A 115 -8.49 -9.12 19.20
N GLU A 116 -8.45 -7.79 19.17
CA GLU A 116 -9.64 -6.91 19.18
C GLU A 116 -10.20 -6.65 17.77
N GLY A 117 -9.60 -7.24 16.73
CA GLY A 117 -9.86 -6.95 15.33
C GLY A 117 -8.97 -5.83 14.77
N ILE A 118 -9.23 -5.43 13.53
CA ILE A 118 -8.41 -4.43 12.81
C ILE A 118 -9.25 -3.16 12.60
N TYR A 119 -8.76 -2.03 13.12
CA TYR A 119 -9.36 -0.71 12.89
C TYR A 119 -8.32 0.41 12.94
N CYS A 120 -8.67 1.59 12.44
CA CYS A 120 -7.82 2.77 12.52
C CYS A 120 -7.94 3.43 13.90
N VAL A 121 -6.96 3.22 14.78
CA VAL A 121 -6.93 3.80 16.14
C VAL A 121 -6.96 5.33 16.11
N THR A 122 -6.28 5.96 15.15
CA THR A 122 -6.24 7.42 15.03
C THR A 122 -7.60 7.99 14.65
N GLU A 123 -8.30 7.38 13.69
CA GLU A 123 -9.66 7.79 13.35
C GLU A 123 -10.63 7.58 14.52
N LYS A 124 -10.52 6.46 15.23
CA LYS A 124 -11.35 6.18 16.42
C LYS A 124 -11.20 7.29 17.47
N LYS A 125 -9.96 7.71 17.75
CA LYS A 125 -9.64 8.83 18.65
C LYS A 125 -10.18 10.18 18.15
N GLU A 126 -10.04 10.50 16.87
CA GLU A 126 -10.59 11.72 16.26
C GLU A 126 -12.11 11.80 16.38
N LYS A 127 -12.80 10.65 16.37
CA LYS A 127 -14.26 10.54 16.55
C LYS A 127 -14.70 10.48 18.02
N GLY A 128 -13.77 10.53 18.98
CA GLY A 128 -14.08 10.43 20.41
C GLY A 128 -14.58 9.06 20.87
N LEU A 129 -14.21 8.00 20.16
CA LEU A 129 -14.61 6.61 20.41
C LEU A 129 -13.52 5.78 21.11
#